data_AF-A0A1B1HZV9-F1
#
_entry.id   AF-A0A1B1HZV9-F1
#
_cell.length_a   1.000
_cell.length_b   1.000
_cell.length_c   1.000
_cell.angle_alpha   90.00
_cell.angle_beta   90.00
_cell.angle_gamma   90.00
#
_symmetry.space_group_name_H-M   'P 1'
#
loop_
_entity.id
_entity.type
_entity.pdbx_description
1 polymer ?
#
loop_
_entity_poly.entity_id
_entity_poly.type
_entity_poly.pdbx_seq_one_letter_code
_entity_poly.pdbx_strand_id
1 'polypeptide(L)'
;MSLDVELLNANLLAGDLHNIRQGKVYFAHPYSSWERSQNERHNGILRQYIPKGTGIDGYSDEDILNIADEINRRPRRVLGYQTLAELFRTFLDEVYAIENVS
;
A
#
# COMPACT_ATOMS: atom_id res chain seq x y z
N MET A 1 -6.43 -40.65 9.92
CA MET A 1 -5.13 -40.49 9.24
C MET A 1 -5.43 -40.33 7.76
N SER A 2 -5.47 -39.15 7.15
CA SER A 2 -4.96 -37.82 7.51
C SER A 2 -5.89 -36.81 6.84
N LEU A 3 -6.54 -35.94 7.61
CA LEU A 3 -7.29 -34.78 7.12
C LEU A 3 -6.85 -33.51 7.86
N ASP A 4 -5.65 -33.53 8.46
CA ASP A 4 -5.16 -32.48 9.36
C ASP A 4 -3.94 -31.73 8.80
N VAL A 5 -3.84 -31.58 7.47
CA VAL A 5 -2.72 -30.83 6.85
C VAL A 5 -3.15 -29.52 6.17
N GLU A 6 -4.42 -29.34 5.81
CA GLU A 6 -4.86 -28.10 5.14
C GLU A 6 -5.33 -26.99 6.08
N LEU A 7 -5.75 -27.29 7.31
CA LEU A 7 -6.26 -26.28 8.25
C LEU A 7 -5.16 -25.60 9.10
N LEU A 8 -3.91 -26.08 9.03
CA LEU A 8 -2.81 -25.48 9.80
C LEU A 8 -2.20 -24.25 9.10
N ASN A 9 -2.35 -24.12 7.78
CA ASN A 9 -1.73 -23.03 7.00
C ASN A 9 -2.51 -21.69 7.04
N ALA A 10 -3.79 -21.69 7.43
CA ALA A 10 -4.58 -20.47 7.52
C ALA A 10 -4.36 -19.71 8.84
N ASN A 11 -4.10 -20.43 9.94
CA ASN A 11 -3.92 -19.84 11.26
C ASN A 11 -2.52 -19.25 11.49
N LEU A 12 -1.50 -19.75 10.78
CA LEU A 12 -0.15 -19.18 10.80
C LEU A 12 -0.08 -17.81 10.10
N LEU A 13 -0.91 -17.56 9.09
CA LEU A 13 -0.92 -16.26 8.39
C LEU A 13 -1.71 -15.17 9.13
N ALA A 14 -2.71 -15.55 9.93
CA ALA A 14 -3.52 -14.61 10.69
C ALA A 14 -2.93 -14.27 12.06
N GLY A 15 -2.22 -15.21 12.70
CA GLY A 15 -1.65 -15.05 14.05
C GLY A 15 -0.46 -14.10 14.15
N ASP A 16 0.37 -14.01 13.11
CA ASP A 16 1.65 -13.28 13.18
C ASP A 16 1.57 -11.79 12.83
N LEU A 17 0.53 -11.35 12.10
CA LEU A 17 0.35 -9.92 11.78
C LEU A 17 -0.07 -9.09 13.01
N HIS A 18 -0.72 -9.73 13.98
CA HIS A 18 -1.28 -9.05 15.15
C HIS A 18 -0.21 -8.56 16.14
N ASN A 19 1.03 -9.09 16.04
CA ASN A 19 2.15 -8.78 16.93
C ASN A 19 3.15 -7.76 16.36
N ILE A 20 3.04 -7.37 15.09
CA ILE A 20 4.04 -6.51 14.42
C ILE A 20 3.62 -5.04 14.34
N ARG A 21 2.31 -4.72 14.43
CA ARG A 21 1.82 -3.33 14.39
C ARG A 21 0.58 -3.13 15.25
N GLN A 22 0.54 -2.04 16.01
CA GLN A 22 -0.65 -1.52 16.69
C GLN A 22 -1.66 -0.96 15.67
N GLY A 23 -2.21 -1.79 14.77
CA GLY A 23 -3.09 -1.37 13.70
C GLY A 23 -4.21 -2.37 13.42
N LYS A 24 -5.37 -1.87 12.97
CA LYS A 24 -6.49 -2.71 12.53
C LYS A 24 -6.25 -3.20 11.10
N VAL A 25 -6.51 -4.49 10.86
CA VAL A 25 -6.39 -5.11 9.53
C VAL A 25 -7.78 -5.20 8.89
N TYR A 26 -7.88 -4.84 7.61
CA TYR A 26 -9.13 -4.86 6.84
C TYR A 26 -8.93 -5.68 5.55
N PHE A 27 -9.92 -6.50 5.20
CA PHE A 27 -9.95 -7.31 3.99
C PHE A 27 -11.09 -6.88 3.07
N ALA A 28 -10.89 -7.01 1.76
CA ALA A 28 -11.95 -6.83 0.78
C ALA A 28 -12.80 -8.09 0.66
N HIS A 29 -14.08 -7.93 0.35
CA HIS A 29 -14.99 -9.04 0.11
C HIS A 29 -14.60 -9.83 -1.15
N PRO A 30 -14.83 -11.15 -1.18
CA PRO A 30 -14.64 -11.96 -2.38
C PRO A 30 -15.41 -11.37 -3.57
N TYR A 31 -14.82 -11.44 -4.77
CA TYR A 31 -15.39 -10.94 -6.03
C TYR A 31 -15.76 -9.45 -6.04
N SER A 32 -15.24 -8.67 -5.09
CA SER A 32 -15.56 -7.25 -4.92
C SER A 32 -14.39 -6.35 -5.30
N SER A 33 -13.96 -6.39 -6.57
CA SER A 33 -12.79 -5.63 -7.06
C SER A 33 -12.93 -4.12 -6.86
N TRP A 34 -14.15 -3.60 -6.85
CA TRP A 34 -14.44 -2.17 -6.65
C TRP A 34 -13.92 -1.63 -5.31
N GLU A 35 -13.82 -2.48 -4.28
CA GLU A 35 -13.28 -2.09 -2.96
C GLU A 35 -11.77 -1.80 -2.99
N ARG A 36 -11.08 -2.15 -4.08
CA ARG A 36 -9.64 -1.96 -4.28
C ARG A 36 -9.30 -1.06 -5.45
N SER A 37 -10.28 -0.33 -6.00
CA SER A 37 -10.13 0.48 -7.21
C SER A 37 -8.88 1.39 -7.19
N GLN A 38 -8.57 2.03 -6.05
CA GLN A 38 -7.40 2.90 -5.93
C GLN A 38 -6.07 2.14 -5.92
N ASN A 39 -6.03 0.96 -5.31
CA ASN A 39 -4.84 0.11 -5.27
C ASN A 39 -4.52 -0.42 -6.67
N GLU A 40 -5.54 -0.84 -7.42
CA GLU A 40 -5.38 -1.28 -8.81
C GLU A 40 -4.83 -0.16 -9.70
N ARG A 41 -5.36 1.06 -9.54
CA ARG A 41 -4.84 2.23 -10.25
C ARG A 41 -3.38 2.50 -9.90
N HIS A 42 -2.99 2.45 -8.63
CA HIS A 42 -1.60 2.65 -8.22
C HIS A 42 -0.66 1.57 -8.74
N ASN A 43 -1.08 0.31 -8.67
CA ASN A 43 -0.32 -0.80 -9.24
C ASN A 43 -0.10 -0.59 -10.74
N GLY A 44 -1.11 -0.11 -11.47
CA GLY A 44 -0.97 0.22 -12.89
C GLY A 44 0.09 1.31 -13.17
N ILE A 45 0.23 2.29 -12.28
CA ILE A 45 1.27 3.33 -12.40
C ILE A 45 2.65 2.72 -12.10
N LEU A 46 2.78 1.93 -11.03
CA LEU A 46 4.03 1.25 -10.69
C LEU A 46 4.52 0.34 -11.84
N ARG A 47 3.60 -0.29 -12.57
CA ARG A 47 3.94 -1.14 -13.73
C ARG A 47 4.49 -0.39 -14.94
N GLN A 48 4.45 0.94 -14.95
CA GLN A 48 5.18 1.76 -15.93
C GLN A 48 6.70 1.75 -15.68
N TYR A 49 7.11 1.47 -14.44
CA TYR A 49 8.50 1.40 -14.00
C TYR A 49 8.99 -0.05 -13.87
N ILE A 50 8.16 -0.93 -13.29
CA ILE A 50 8.50 -2.34 -13.08
C ILE A 50 7.56 -3.21 -13.94
N PRO A 51 7.99 -3.62 -15.14
CA PRO A 51 7.13 -4.36 -16.07
C PRO A 51 6.55 -5.63 -15.46
N LYS A 52 5.41 -6.06 -15.99
CA LYS A 52 4.78 -7.32 -15.56
C LYS A 52 5.67 -8.51 -15.94
N GLY A 53 5.82 -9.47 -15.03
CA GLY A 53 6.66 -10.65 -15.24
C GLY A 53 8.14 -10.44 -14.90
N THR A 54 8.56 -9.20 -14.61
CA THR A 54 9.89 -8.89 -14.07
C THR A 54 9.85 -8.97 -12.55
N GLY A 55 10.85 -9.64 -11.97
CA GLY A 55 11.08 -9.64 -10.53
C GLY A 55 11.59 -8.28 -10.05
N ILE A 56 11.42 -8.00 -8.75
CA ILE A 56 11.88 -6.75 -8.13
C ILE A 56 13.30 -6.92 -7.57
N ASP A 57 13.80 -8.15 -7.52
CA ASP A 57 15.13 -8.55 -7.05
C ASP A 57 16.29 -7.83 -7.75
N GLY A 58 16.10 -7.38 -8.99
CA GLY A 58 17.10 -6.61 -9.74
C GLY A 58 17.12 -5.11 -9.47
N TYR A 59 16.21 -4.58 -8.64
CA TYR A 59 16.13 -3.16 -8.29
C TYR A 59 16.80 -2.94 -6.94
N SER A 60 17.65 -1.93 -6.84
CA SER A 60 18.18 -1.50 -5.54
C SER A 60 17.11 -0.81 -4.72
N ASP A 61 17.30 -0.74 -3.40
CA ASP A 61 16.40 0.02 -2.52
C ASP A 61 16.26 1.49 -2.98
N GLU A 62 17.36 2.07 -3.48
CA GLU A 62 17.39 3.42 -4.03
C GLU A 62 16.55 3.56 -5.31
N ASP A 63 16.57 2.56 -6.20
CA ASP A 63 15.71 2.55 -7.39
C ASP A 63 14.23 2.53 -6.97
N ILE A 64 13.89 1.72 -5.97
CA ILE A 64 12.52 1.60 -5.47
C ILE A 64 12.06 2.91 -4.81
N LEU A 65 12.93 3.53 -4.02
CA LEU A 65 12.65 4.83 -3.40
C LEU A 65 12.42 5.90 -4.47
N ASN A 66 13.30 5.98 -5.48
CA ASN A 66 13.17 6.95 -6.57
C ASN A 66 11.87 6.75 -7.37
N ILE A 67 11.51 5.50 -7.69
CA ILE A 67 10.23 5.18 -8.35
C ILE A 67 9.05 5.64 -7.47
N ALA A 68 9.06 5.33 -6.17
CA ALA A 68 7.98 5.73 -5.26
C ALA A 68 7.84 7.26 -5.19
N ASP A 69 8.98 7.95 -5.12
CA ASP A 69 9.09 9.39 -5.11
C ASP A 69 8.51 10.03 -6.38
N GLU A 70 8.85 9.52 -7.56
CA GLU A 70 8.27 9.98 -8.82
C GLU A 70 6.74 9.76 -8.86
N ILE A 71 6.26 8.61 -8.41
CA ILE A 71 4.83 8.29 -8.36
C ILE A 71 4.07 9.26 -7.43
N ASN A 72 4.69 9.63 -6.31
CA ASN A 72 4.12 10.52 -5.31
C ASN A 72 4.16 11.99 -5.74
N ARG A 73 5.20 12.40 -6.49
CA ARG A 73 5.35 13.74 -7.07
C ARG A 73 4.55 13.95 -8.36
N ARG A 74 3.97 12.89 -8.94
CA ARG A 74 3.18 13.00 -10.17
C ARG A 74 1.87 13.77 -9.93
N PRO A 75 1.65 14.93 -10.60
CA PRO A 75 0.39 15.66 -10.54
C PRO A 75 -0.79 14.81 -11.01
N ARG A 76 -1.93 14.86 -10.32
CA ARG A 76 -3.11 14.07 -10.69
C ARG A 76 -4.31 14.97 -10.96
N ARG A 77 -4.92 14.81 -12.15
CA ARG A 77 -6.13 15.57 -12.55
C ARG A 77 -7.28 15.45 -11.54
N VAL A 78 -7.48 14.27 -10.96
CA VAL A 78 -8.54 14.03 -9.95
C VAL A 78 -8.30 14.82 -8.65
N LEU A 79 -7.07 15.27 -8.42
CA LEU A 79 -6.65 16.08 -7.28
C LEU A 79 -6.43 17.55 -7.68
N GLY A 80 -7.07 18.03 -8.75
CA GLY A 80 -6.85 19.40 -9.21
C GLY A 80 -5.41 19.68 -9.65
N TYR A 81 -4.69 18.66 -10.13
CA TYR A 81 -3.27 18.71 -10.47
C TYR A 81 -2.31 18.89 -9.29
N GLN A 82 -2.77 18.70 -8.06
CA GLN A 82 -1.88 18.53 -6.91
C GLN A 82 -1.21 17.16 -6.93
N THR A 83 -0.09 17.05 -6.23
CA THR A 83 0.66 15.81 -6.05
C THR A 83 0.21 15.09 -4.77
N LEU A 84 0.46 13.78 -4.68
CA LEU A 84 0.15 13.05 -3.44
C LEU A 84 1.07 13.50 -2.30
N ALA A 85 2.33 13.79 -2.62
CA ALA A 85 3.31 14.24 -1.63
C ALA A 85 2.86 15.55 -0.94
N GLU A 86 2.34 16.52 -1.70
CA GLU A 86 1.82 17.77 -1.15
C GLU A 86 0.61 17.53 -0.24
N LEU A 87 -0.40 16.80 -0.72
CA LEU A 87 -1.61 16.54 0.06
C LEU A 87 -1.31 15.75 1.34
N PHE A 88 -0.41 14.77 1.24
CA PHE A 88 0.01 14.01 2.41
C PHE A 88 0.76 14.89 3.40
N ARG A 89 1.60 15.81 2.93
CA ARG A 89 2.27 16.77 3.79
C ARG A 89 1.29 17.68 4.51
N THR A 90 0.31 18.25 3.80
CA THR A 90 -0.76 19.06 4.41
C THR A 90 -1.52 18.28 5.47
N PHE A 91 -1.90 17.03 5.18
CA PHE A 91 -2.57 16.16 6.14
C PHE A 91 -1.74 15.93 7.41
N LEU A 92 -0.44 15.67 7.27
CA LEU A 92 0.44 15.49 8.43
C LEU A 92 0.54 16.77 9.27
N ASP A 93 0.69 17.92 8.62
CA ASP A 93 0.75 19.21 9.33
C ASP A 93 -0.54 19.45 10.14
N GLU A 94 -1.72 19.06 9.63
CA GLU A 94 -3.00 19.11 10.36
C GLU A 94 -3.04 18.14 11.55
N VAL A 95 -2.63 16.89 11.35
CA VAL A 95 -2.62 15.87 12.43
C VAL A 95 -1.70 16.29 13.57
N TYR A 96 -0.48 16.74 13.26
CA TYR A 96 0.46 17.20 14.28
C TYR A 96 -0.01 18.49 14.95
N ALA A 97 -0.70 19.39 14.24
CA ALA A 97 -1.28 20.57 14.87
C ALA A 97 -2.33 20.21 15.94
N ILE A 98 -3.08 19.11 15.77
CA ILE A 98 -4.06 18.64 16.75
C ILE A 98 -3.36 18.03 17.98
N GLU A 99 -2.31 17.22 17.77
CA GLU A 99 -1.56 16.57 18.84
C GLU A 99 -0.76 17.57 19.70
N ASN A 100 -0.25 18.65 19.10
CA ASN A 100 0.51 19.68 19.83
C ASN A 100 -0.38 20.65 20.63
N VAL A 101 -1.71 20.54 20.52
CA VAL A 101 -2.70 21.40 21.22
C VAL A 101 -3.39 20.66 22.38
N SER A 102 -3.20 19.34 22.52
CA SER A 102 -3.68 18.54 23.67
C SER A 102 -2.59 18.31 24.72
#